data_AF-A0A2J0PDR3-F1
#
_entry.id   AF-A0A2J0PDR3-F1
#
_cell.length_a   1.000
_cell.length_b   1.000
_cell.length_c   1.000
_cell.angle_alpha   90.00
_cell.angle_beta   90.00
_cell.angle_gamma   90.00
#
_symmetry.space_group_name_H-M   'P 1'
#
loop_
_entity.id
_entity.type
_entity.pdbx_description
1 polymer ?
#
loop_
_entity_poly.entity_id
_entity_poly.type
_entity_poly.pdbx_seq_one_letter_code
_entity_poly.pdbx_strand_id
1 'polypeptide(L)'
;MNIHEKLKRWMCITQEDSAILDYLNAELKKAQSLSLNNESNRLFLYKTILLAHLKYIQVINLLTRGDFYEAWVELERIEIDLIHIKENNEFLPEVNFYGVNFLARMVCNWQALFPYKIFGSSREIIKEVKCSVCNTTRSFINDCGHVKNKLYNGVLCFDEVIDFELITYDIVSNPVNKCSVFFSNDGDHYNYSTLISVVKYIQSPHQIFNITTWRFKAKEHDGVLSPENICPCGDSLKKYADCCLPRNGIYKKHIDIWFPFPLNVEPI
;
A
#
# COMPACT_ATOMS: atom_id res chain seq x y z
N MET A 1 -9.17 -23.48 -16.71
CA MET A 1 -9.02 -23.13 -15.28
C MET A 1 -10.04 -22.06 -14.94
N ASN A 2 -10.85 -22.24 -13.89
CA ASN A 2 -11.89 -21.27 -13.53
C ASN A 2 -11.34 -20.24 -12.53
N ILE A 3 -10.79 -19.13 -13.04
CA ILE A 3 -10.18 -18.05 -12.24
C ILE A 3 -11.18 -17.45 -11.26
N HIS A 4 -12.44 -17.29 -11.68
CA HIS A 4 -13.51 -16.76 -10.85
C HIS A 4 -13.68 -17.57 -9.56
N GLU A 5 -13.78 -18.88 -9.68
CA GLU A 5 -13.92 -19.77 -8.51
C GLU A 5 -12.66 -19.79 -7.64
N LYS A 6 -11.47 -19.67 -8.24
CA LYS A 6 -10.23 -19.56 -7.47
C LYS A 6 -10.20 -18.26 -6.65
N LEU A 7 -10.56 -17.13 -7.23
CA LEU A 7 -10.59 -15.84 -6.54
C LEU A 7 -11.71 -15.75 -5.49
N LYS A 8 -12.85 -16.41 -5.68
CA LYS A 8 -13.86 -16.56 -4.61
C LYS A 8 -13.30 -17.30 -3.40
N ARG A 9 -12.41 -18.26 -3.63
CA ARG A 9 -11.69 -19.01 -2.60
C ARG A 9 -10.33 -18.37 -2.30
N TRP A 10 -10.27 -17.04 -2.25
CA TRP A 10 -9.02 -16.30 -2.08
C TRP A 10 -8.21 -16.72 -0.84
N MET A 11 -8.86 -17.20 0.22
CA MET A 11 -8.19 -17.73 1.42
C MET A 11 -7.37 -19.00 1.15
N CYS A 12 -7.64 -19.69 0.04
CA CYS A 12 -6.90 -20.86 -0.44
C CYS A 12 -5.84 -20.50 -1.50
N ILE A 13 -5.57 -19.21 -1.72
CA ILE A 13 -4.45 -18.79 -2.57
C ILE A 13 -3.15 -19.06 -1.83
N THR A 14 -2.19 -19.65 -2.53
CA THR A 14 -0.85 -19.94 -2.04
C THR A 14 0.19 -19.44 -3.04
N GLN A 15 1.47 -19.47 -2.68
CA GLN A 15 2.56 -19.04 -3.57
C GLN A 15 2.63 -19.87 -4.87
N GLU A 16 2.15 -21.11 -4.85
CA GLU A 16 2.10 -22.02 -6.01
C GLU A 16 1.16 -21.50 -7.11
N ASP A 17 0.17 -20.69 -6.75
CA ASP A 17 -0.76 -20.08 -7.69
C ASP A 17 -0.11 -18.97 -8.55
N SER A 18 1.16 -18.63 -8.31
CA SER A 18 1.90 -17.69 -9.16
C SER A 18 1.93 -18.12 -10.64
N ALA A 19 1.92 -19.42 -10.93
CA ALA A 19 1.85 -19.94 -12.31
C ALA A 19 0.54 -19.55 -13.03
N ILE A 20 -0.53 -19.23 -12.29
CA ILE A 20 -1.80 -18.75 -12.85
C ILE A 20 -1.64 -17.37 -13.50
N LEU A 21 -0.67 -16.56 -13.03
CA LEU A 21 -0.39 -15.25 -13.62
C LEU A 21 0.07 -15.37 -15.07
N ASP A 22 0.85 -16.40 -15.41
CA ASP A 22 1.31 -16.63 -16.79
C ASP A 22 0.15 -16.95 -17.72
N TYR A 23 -0.79 -17.78 -17.26
CA TYR A 23 -2.02 -18.06 -17.98
C TYR A 23 -2.86 -16.78 -18.19
N LEU A 24 -3.07 -15.99 -17.13
CA LEU A 24 -3.81 -14.73 -17.22
C LEU A 24 -3.14 -13.72 -18.16
N ASN A 25 -1.80 -13.66 -18.16
CA ASN A 25 -1.04 -12.81 -19.07
C ASN A 25 -1.20 -13.25 -20.53
N ALA A 26 -1.19 -14.56 -20.79
CA ALA A 26 -1.39 -15.10 -22.14
C ALA A 26 -2.81 -14.80 -22.67
N GLU A 27 -3.83 -15.05 -21.85
CA GLU A 27 -5.23 -14.75 -22.23
C GLU A 27 -5.47 -13.25 -22.38
N LEU A 28 -4.86 -12.41 -21.52
CA LEU A 28 -4.93 -10.96 -21.62
C LEU A 28 -4.36 -10.49 -22.97
N LYS A 29 -3.16 -10.94 -23.34
CA LYS A 29 -2.53 -10.59 -24.63
C LYS A 29 -3.38 -11.03 -25.83
N LYS A 30 -4.03 -12.19 -25.73
CA LYS A 30 -4.94 -12.71 -26.75
C LYS A 30 -6.21 -11.86 -26.86
N ALA A 31 -6.84 -11.49 -25.75
CA ALA A 31 -8.01 -10.61 -25.75
C ALA A 31 -7.67 -9.22 -26.30
N GLN A 32 -6.47 -8.73 -25.98
CA GLN A 32 -5.94 -7.45 -26.47
C GLN A 32 -5.77 -7.42 -27.99
N SER A 33 -5.17 -8.46 -28.57
CA SER A 33 -4.97 -8.54 -30.02
C SER A 33 -6.29 -8.65 -30.79
N LEU A 34 -7.31 -9.23 -30.16
CA LEU A 34 -8.68 -9.30 -30.69
C LEU A 34 -9.51 -8.04 -30.38
N SER A 35 -8.93 -7.03 -29.71
CA SER A 35 -9.61 -5.79 -29.31
C SER A 35 -10.88 -6.02 -28.48
N LEU A 36 -10.90 -7.08 -27.66
CA LEU A 36 -12.02 -7.42 -26.78
C LEU A 36 -11.97 -6.59 -25.50
N ASN A 37 -12.27 -5.29 -25.61
CA ASN A 37 -12.03 -4.30 -24.55
C ASN A 37 -12.49 -4.74 -23.15
N ASN A 38 -13.75 -5.16 -23.02
CA ASN A 38 -14.31 -5.54 -21.72
C ASN A 38 -13.64 -6.82 -21.17
N GLU A 39 -13.31 -7.78 -22.03
CA GLU A 39 -12.64 -9.01 -21.61
C GLU A 39 -11.20 -8.73 -21.17
N SER A 40 -10.45 -7.94 -21.95
CA SER A 40 -9.10 -7.52 -21.60
C SER A 40 -9.06 -6.76 -20.27
N ASN A 41 -10.01 -5.84 -20.05
CA ASN A 41 -10.13 -5.11 -18.79
C ASN A 41 -10.43 -6.06 -17.62
N ARG A 42 -11.34 -7.02 -17.80
CA ARG A 42 -11.68 -8.02 -16.78
C ARG A 42 -10.49 -8.94 -16.45
N LEU A 43 -9.77 -9.41 -17.47
CA LEU A 43 -8.57 -10.23 -17.30
C LEU A 43 -7.45 -9.48 -16.59
N PHE A 44 -7.29 -8.18 -16.90
CA PHE A 44 -6.37 -7.31 -16.16
C PHE A 44 -6.75 -7.27 -14.67
N LEU A 45 -8.02 -7.08 -14.33
CA LEU A 45 -8.46 -7.05 -12.94
C LEU A 45 -8.25 -8.39 -12.22
N TYR A 46 -8.59 -9.51 -12.86
CA TYR A 46 -8.32 -10.82 -12.29
C TYR A 46 -6.83 -11.03 -11.98
N LYS A 47 -5.96 -10.63 -12.91
CA LYS A 47 -4.52 -10.69 -12.72
C LYS A 47 -4.08 -9.81 -11.55
N THR A 48 -4.55 -8.57 -11.49
CA THR A 48 -4.18 -7.60 -10.44
C THR A 48 -4.64 -8.08 -9.06
N ILE A 49 -5.84 -8.64 -8.94
CA ILE A 49 -6.36 -9.19 -7.68
C ILE A 49 -5.55 -10.41 -7.23
N LEU A 50 -5.27 -11.35 -8.13
CA LEU A 50 -4.44 -12.51 -7.81
C LEU A 50 -3.04 -12.08 -7.37
N LEU A 51 -2.44 -11.14 -8.10
CA LEU A 51 -1.12 -10.60 -7.78
C LEU A 51 -1.12 -9.92 -6.40
N ALA A 52 -2.17 -9.17 -6.05
CA ALA A 52 -2.29 -8.54 -4.75
C ALA A 52 -2.33 -9.57 -3.59
N HIS A 53 -3.04 -10.69 -3.75
CA HIS A 53 -3.02 -11.79 -2.78
C HIS A 53 -1.65 -12.46 -2.66
N LEU A 54 -0.98 -12.73 -3.79
CA LEU A 54 0.36 -13.31 -3.80
C LEU A 54 1.40 -12.38 -3.14
N LYS A 55 1.35 -11.08 -3.45
CA LYS A 55 2.17 -10.06 -2.78
C LYS A 55 1.88 -10.03 -1.29
N TYR A 56 0.62 -10.13 -0.89
CA TYR A 56 0.27 -10.13 0.53
C TYR A 56 0.83 -11.37 1.27
N ILE A 57 0.78 -12.56 0.68
CA ILE A 57 1.45 -13.75 1.21
C ILE A 57 2.97 -13.51 1.31
N GLN A 58 3.57 -12.89 0.28
CA GLN A 58 4.97 -12.53 0.28
C GLN A 58 5.32 -11.53 1.40
N VAL A 59 4.46 -10.56 1.69
CA VAL A 59 4.62 -9.63 2.84
C VAL A 59 4.75 -10.42 4.13
N ILE A 60 3.89 -11.42 4.37
CA ILE A 60 3.95 -12.23 5.60
C ILE A 60 5.27 -13.02 5.68
N ASN A 61 5.74 -13.56 4.56
CA ASN A 61 7.04 -14.23 4.50
C ASN A 61 8.19 -13.27 4.82
N LEU A 62 8.20 -12.07 4.22
CA LEU A 62 9.21 -11.04 4.44
C LEU A 62 9.23 -10.60 5.92
N LEU A 63 8.07 -10.32 6.50
CA LEU A 63 7.93 -9.96 7.91
C LEU A 63 8.43 -11.06 8.85
N THR A 64 8.21 -12.34 8.50
CA THR A 64 8.68 -13.49 9.28
C THR A 64 10.20 -13.62 9.25
N ARG A 65 10.84 -13.28 8.13
CA ARG A 65 12.31 -13.29 7.97
C ARG A 65 13.00 -12.04 8.53
N GLY A 66 12.25 -10.99 8.81
CA GLY A 66 12.79 -9.70 9.25
C GLY A 66 13.17 -8.75 8.10
N ASP A 67 12.75 -9.04 6.86
CA ASP A 67 12.95 -8.20 5.68
C ASP A 67 11.90 -7.06 5.68
N PHE A 68 11.99 -6.15 6.67
CA PHE A 68 10.91 -5.20 6.97
C PHE A 68 10.72 -4.15 5.88
N TYR A 69 11.79 -3.63 5.30
CA TYR A 69 11.69 -2.62 4.24
C TYR A 69 11.06 -3.20 2.97
N GLU A 70 11.47 -4.40 2.57
CA GLU A 70 10.90 -5.11 1.43
C GLU A 70 9.41 -5.41 1.67
N ALA A 71 9.02 -5.79 2.88
CA ALA A 71 7.62 -5.98 3.24
C ALA A 71 6.82 -4.67 3.10
N TRP A 72 7.39 -3.54 3.52
CA TRP A 72 6.78 -2.23 3.36
C TRP A 72 6.58 -1.82 1.91
N VAL A 73 7.59 -2.07 1.06
CA VAL A 73 7.52 -1.82 -0.38
C VAL A 73 6.37 -2.63 -1.00
N GLU A 74 6.25 -3.92 -0.65
CA GLU A 74 5.16 -4.76 -1.16
C GLU A 74 3.79 -4.32 -0.64
N LEU A 75 3.68 -3.85 0.61
CA LEU A 75 2.44 -3.29 1.14
C LEU A 75 1.96 -2.07 0.34
N GLU A 76 2.87 -1.14 -0.02
CA GLU A 76 2.51 0.00 -0.88
C GLU A 76 2.11 -0.46 -2.29
N ARG A 77 2.81 -1.47 -2.86
CA ARG A 77 2.43 -2.03 -4.16
C ARG A 77 1.02 -2.61 -4.16
N ILE A 78 0.63 -3.29 -3.07
CA ILE A 78 -0.73 -3.81 -2.92
C ILE A 78 -1.73 -2.65 -2.81
N GLU A 79 -1.42 -1.59 -2.05
CA GLU A 79 -2.27 -0.40 -1.94
C GLU A 79 -2.53 0.26 -3.32
N ILE A 80 -1.50 0.37 -4.15
CA ILE A 80 -1.61 0.86 -5.53
C ILE A 80 -2.51 -0.07 -6.37
N ASP A 81 -2.30 -1.39 -6.29
CA ASP A 81 -3.15 -2.37 -6.98
C ASP A 81 -4.62 -2.26 -6.56
N LEU A 82 -4.89 -2.06 -5.27
CA LEU A 82 -6.24 -1.87 -4.73
C LEU A 82 -6.92 -0.60 -5.24
N ILE A 83 -6.16 0.49 -5.42
CA ILE A 83 -6.66 1.72 -6.07
C ILE A 83 -7.07 1.41 -7.51
N HIS A 84 -6.21 0.74 -8.29
CA HIS A 84 -6.53 0.38 -9.67
C HIS A 84 -7.76 -0.51 -9.78
N ILE A 85 -7.91 -1.49 -8.87
CA ILE A 85 -9.10 -2.35 -8.79
C ILE A 85 -10.36 -1.53 -8.50
N LYS A 86 -10.30 -0.64 -7.51
CA LYS A 86 -11.42 0.20 -7.10
C LYS A 86 -11.87 1.13 -8.23
N GLU A 87 -10.92 1.78 -8.91
CA GLU A 87 -11.18 2.71 -9.99
C GLU A 87 -11.73 2.03 -11.25
N ASN A 88 -11.68 0.70 -11.36
CA ASN A 88 -12.12 -0.04 -12.56
C ASN A 88 -13.11 -1.17 -12.25
N ASN A 89 -13.77 -1.11 -11.09
CA ASN A 89 -14.66 -2.19 -10.64
C ASN A 89 -15.89 -2.41 -11.54
N GLU A 90 -16.20 -1.48 -12.45
CA GLU A 90 -17.27 -1.62 -13.43
C GLU A 90 -17.10 -2.82 -14.37
N PHE A 91 -15.86 -3.27 -14.59
CA PHE A 91 -15.57 -4.46 -15.41
C PHE A 91 -15.65 -5.77 -14.61
N LEU A 92 -15.87 -5.70 -13.30
CA LEU A 92 -15.90 -6.85 -12.41
C LEU A 92 -16.84 -6.64 -11.20
N PRO A 93 -18.16 -6.73 -11.39
CA PRO A 93 -19.16 -6.50 -10.34
C PRO A 93 -18.98 -7.37 -9.08
N GLU A 94 -18.41 -8.56 -9.24
CA GLU A 94 -18.18 -9.53 -8.17
C GLU A 94 -16.92 -9.26 -7.34
N VAL A 95 -16.21 -8.15 -7.56
CA VAL A 95 -14.92 -7.82 -6.93
C VAL A 95 -14.90 -7.98 -5.40
N ASN A 96 -16.03 -7.70 -4.75
CA ASN A 96 -16.16 -7.80 -3.29
C ASN A 96 -16.04 -9.24 -2.76
N PHE A 97 -16.28 -10.24 -3.59
CA PHE A 97 -16.15 -11.65 -3.22
C PHE A 97 -14.71 -12.17 -3.30
N TYR A 98 -13.77 -11.37 -3.82
CA TYR A 98 -12.39 -11.80 -4.04
C TYR A 98 -11.41 -11.33 -2.96
N GLY A 99 -11.90 -11.01 -1.76
CA GLY A 99 -11.04 -10.66 -0.62
C GLY A 99 -10.36 -9.28 -0.72
N VAL A 100 -10.79 -8.40 -1.62
CA VAL A 100 -10.22 -7.06 -1.79
C VAL A 100 -10.36 -6.20 -0.51
N ASN A 101 -11.50 -6.30 0.19
CA ASN A 101 -11.71 -5.61 1.47
C ASN A 101 -10.82 -6.17 2.60
N PHE A 102 -10.54 -7.48 2.56
CA PHE A 102 -9.57 -8.10 3.46
C PHE A 102 -8.19 -7.51 3.23
N LEU A 103 -7.71 -7.50 1.98
CA LEU A 103 -6.41 -6.92 1.62
C LEU A 103 -6.31 -5.45 2.06
N ALA A 104 -7.30 -4.63 1.73
CA ALA A 104 -7.30 -3.22 2.10
C ALA A 104 -7.18 -2.99 3.62
N ARG A 105 -7.94 -3.76 4.40
CA ARG A 105 -7.88 -3.71 5.87
C ARG A 105 -6.52 -4.16 6.38
N MET A 106 -6.01 -5.29 5.89
CA MET A 106 -4.76 -5.87 6.39
C MET A 106 -3.55 -5.02 5.99
N VAL A 107 -3.52 -4.47 4.79
CA VAL A 107 -2.46 -3.54 4.35
C VAL A 107 -2.42 -2.32 5.26
N CYS A 108 -3.57 -1.69 5.52
CA CYS A 108 -3.67 -0.54 6.42
C CYS A 108 -3.19 -0.90 7.84
N ASN A 109 -3.62 -2.06 8.36
CA ASN A 109 -3.22 -2.51 9.68
C ASN A 109 -1.70 -2.78 9.76
N TRP A 110 -1.12 -3.50 8.80
CA TRP A 110 0.32 -3.73 8.78
C TRP A 110 1.11 -2.41 8.67
N GLN A 111 0.73 -1.53 7.74
CA GLN A 111 1.40 -0.23 7.58
C GLN A 111 1.35 0.63 8.87
N ALA A 112 0.26 0.56 9.64
CA ALA A 112 0.12 1.30 10.89
C ALA A 112 1.11 0.86 11.99
N LEU A 113 1.65 -0.37 11.91
CA LEU A 113 2.64 -0.90 12.85
C LEU A 113 4.08 -0.50 12.47
N PHE A 114 4.31 -0.02 11.25
CA PHE A 114 5.64 0.37 10.83
C PHE A 114 6.13 1.63 11.55
N PRO A 115 7.42 1.67 11.94
CA PRO A 115 8.02 2.80 12.64
C PRO A 115 8.34 3.97 11.72
N TYR A 116 8.14 3.87 10.41
CA TYR A 116 8.41 4.96 9.47
C TYR A 116 7.48 6.15 9.71
N LYS A 117 8.06 7.33 9.87
CA LYS A 117 7.35 8.61 10.09
C LYS A 117 7.87 9.75 9.22
N ILE A 118 8.96 9.51 8.51
CA ILE A 118 9.70 10.50 7.75
C ILE A 118 10.03 9.86 6.42
N PHE A 119 9.71 10.57 5.35
CA PHE A 119 9.86 10.08 3.99
C PHE A 119 10.39 11.20 3.10
N GLY A 120 11.07 10.79 2.05
CA GLY A 120 11.43 11.65 0.94
C GLY A 120 10.22 11.91 0.05
N SER A 121 10.09 13.15 -0.41
CA SER A 121 9.18 13.52 -1.48
C SER A 121 9.91 14.42 -2.44
N SER A 122 10.01 13.99 -3.69
CA SER A 122 10.53 14.84 -4.75
C SER A 122 9.50 15.92 -5.12
N ARG A 123 10.02 17.04 -5.60
CA ARG A 123 9.27 18.11 -6.23
C ARG A 123 9.85 18.35 -7.61
N GLU A 124 9.06 18.02 -8.62
CA GLU A 124 9.46 18.12 -10.02
C GLU A 124 8.58 19.10 -10.81
N ILE A 125 9.17 19.74 -11.82
CA ILE A 125 8.44 20.35 -12.92
C ILE A 125 8.35 19.33 -14.04
N ILE A 126 7.14 18.86 -14.31
CA ILE A 126 6.89 17.93 -15.40
C ILE A 126 6.79 18.73 -16.71
N LYS A 127 7.71 18.51 -17.64
CA LYS A 127 7.81 19.25 -18.91
C LYS A 127 7.04 18.54 -20.03
N GLU A 128 7.14 17.21 -20.09
CA GLU A 128 6.43 16.40 -21.08
C GLU A 128 5.94 15.09 -20.48
N VAL A 129 4.69 14.72 -20.79
CA VAL A 129 4.13 13.40 -20.50
C VAL A 129 3.43 12.80 -21.72
N LYS A 130 3.45 11.47 -21.80
CA LYS A 130 2.69 10.69 -22.78
C LYS A 130 1.64 9.82 -22.10
N CYS A 131 0.50 9.64 -22.76
CA CYS A 131 -0.49 8.68 -22.32
C CYS A 131 0.02 7.25 -22.54
N SER A 132 0.05 6.42 -21.50
CA SER A 132 0.51 5.02 -21.58
C SER A 132 -0.31 4.11 -22.52
N VAL A 133 -1.52 4.53 -22.91
CA VAL A 133 -2.42 3.75 -23.79
C VAL A 133 -2.16 4.04 -25.27
N CYS A 134 -2.00 5.31 -25.64
CA CYS A 134 -1.92 5.74 -27.05
C CYS A 134 -0.63 6.48 -27.41
N ASN A 135 0.27 6.68 -26.46
CA ASN A 135 1.54 7.41 -26.59
C ASN A 135 1.40 8.86 -27.09
N THR A 136 0.20 9.40 -27.09
CA THR A 136 -0.05 10.81 -27.43
C THR A 136 0.52 11.68 -26.31
N THR A 137 1.33 12.68 -26.68
CA THR A 137 1.80 13.71 -25.75
C THR A 137 0.61 14.48 -25.22
N ARG A 138 0.43 14.49 -23.89
CA ARG A 138 -0.65 15.24 -23.26
C ARG A 138 -0.22 16.67 -23.07
N SER A 139 -1.09 17.59 -23.42
CA SER A 139 -0.95 19.02 -23.12
C SER A 139 -2.32 19.61 -22.86
N PHE A 140 -2.37 20.86 -22.44
CA PHE A 140 -3.65 21.58 -22.33
C PHE A 140 -4.45 21.59 -23.65
N ILE A 141 -3.76 21.58 -24.79
CA ILE A 141 -4.37 21.66 -26.13
C ILE A 141 -4.71 20.26 -26.66
N ASN A 142 -3.86 19.27 -26.37
CA ASN A 142 -4.02 17.90 -26.86
C ASN A 142 -4.35 16.96 -25.70
N ASP A 143 -5.62 16.57 -25.61
CA ASP A 143 -6.08 15.48 -24.76
C ASP A 143 -6.53 14.29 -25.63
N CYS A 144 -5.97 13.11 -25.37
CA CYS A 144 -6.36 11.87 -26.06
C CYS A 144 -7.70 11.31 -25.57
N GLY A 145 -8.32 11.92 -24.56
CA GLY A 145 -9.60 11.50 -23.99
C GLY A 145 -9.52 10.29 -23.06
N HIS A 146 -8.34 9.66 -22.93
CA HIS A 146 -8.13 8.61 -21.94
C HIS A 146 -8.00 9.22 -20.54
N VAL A 147 -8.76 8.67 -19.59
CA VAL A 147 -8.81 9.12 -18.20
C VAL A 147 -7.75 8.37 -17.39
N LYS A 148 -6.97 9.10 -16.59
CA LYS A 148 -5.96 8.51 -15.69
C LYS A 148 -6.61 7.48 -14.75
N ASN A 149 -5.88 6.41 -14.47
CA ASN A 149 -6.31 5.25 -13.68
C ASN A 149 -7.47 4.44 -14.27
N LYS A 150 -7.90 4.69 -15.51
CA LYS A 150 -8.90 3.86 -16.20
C LYS A 150 -8.28 2.86 -17.16
N LEU A 151 -8.95 1.73 -17.35
CA LEU A 151 -8.53 0.64 -18.22
C LEU A 151 -9.09 0.78 -19.64
N TYR A 152 -8.20 0.63 -20.61
CA TYR A 152 -8.49 0.63 -22.04
C TYR A 152 -7.86 -0.60 -22.66
N ASN A 153 -8.67 -1.55 -23.10
CA ASN A 153 -8.27 -2.84 -23.65
C ASN A 153 -7.17 -3.51 -22.81
N GLY A 154 -7.37 -3.65 -21.50
CA GLY A 154 -6.45 -4.28 -20.57
C GLY A 154 -5.18 -3.48 -20.27
N VAL A 155 -5.10 -2.21 -20.69
CA VAL A 155 -3.99 -1.29 -20.42
C VAL A 155 -4.47 -0.19 -19.48
N LEU A 156 -3.77 -0.02 -18.36
CA LEU A 156 -4.05 1.07 -17.42
C LEU A 156 -3.51 2.38 -17.97
N CYS A 157 -4.36 3.41 -18.03
CA CYS A 157 -3.95 4.74 -18.43
C CYS A 157 -3.25 5.48 -17.28
N PHE A 158 -2.01 5.88 -17.49
CA PHE A 158 -1.25 6.79 -16.64
C PHE A 158 -0.42 7.73 -17.51
N ASP A 159 0.19 8.72 -16.87
CA ASP A 159 1.12 9.63 -17.51
C ASP A 159 2.53 9.07 -17.40
N GLU A 160 3.11 8.71 -18.53
CA GLU A 160 4.52 8.40 -18.64
C GLU A 160 5.30 9.71 -18.76
N VAL A 161 6.10 10.03 -17.75
CA VAL A 161 6.91 11.25 -17.71
C VAL A 161 8.12 11.06 -18.63
N ILE A 162 8.22 11.89 -19.67
CA ILE A 162 9.30 11.82 -20.67
C ILE A 162 10.41 12.82 -20.34
N ASP A 163 10.03 14.02 -19.90
CA ASP A 163 10.95 15.07 -19.50
C ASP A 163 10.46 15.74 -18.22
N PHE A 164 11.37 15.91 -17.27
CA PHE A 164 11.10 16.59 -16.01
C PHE A 164 12.36 17.25 -15.46
N GLU A 165 12.15 18.22 -14.58
CA GLU A 165 13.20 18.89 -13.84
C GLU A 165 12.97 18.72 -12.35
N LEU A 166 13.93 18.11 -11.66
CA LEU A 166 13.91 17.99 -10.21
C LEU A 166 14.27 19.34 -9.57
N ILE A 167 13.37 19.88 -8.75
CA ILE A 167 13.58 21.14 -8.02
C ILE A 167 14.18 20.86 -6.64
N THR A 168 13.47 20.08 -5.84
CA THR A 168 13.87 19.75 -4.47
C THR A 168 13.51 18.31 -4.13
N TYR A 169 14.16 17.82 -3.07
CA TYR A 169 13.76 16.61 -2.39
C TYR A 169 13.45 16.96 -0.94
N ASP A 170 12.17 17.01 -0.62
CA ASP A 170 11.65 17.48 0.66
C ASP A 170 11.49 16.32 1.63
N ILE A 171 11.65 16.60 2.92
CA ILE A 171 11.39 15.65 4.00
C ILE A 171 9.96 15.86 4.48
N VAL A 172 9.13 14.81 4.40
CA VAL A 172 7.69 14.87 4.70
C VAL A 172 7.25 13.76 5.64
N SER A 173 6.15 13.97 6.35
CA SER A 173 5.52 12.94 7.18
C SER A 173 4.38 12.18 6.48
N ASN A 174 3.97 12.64 5.30
CA ASN A 174 2.87 12.05 4.51
C ASN A 174 3.25 12.08 3.02
N PRO A 175 3.99 11.08 2.52
CA PRO A 175 4.46 11.05 1.15
C PRO A 175 3.40 10.51 0.19
N VAL A 176 3.56 10.85 -1.09
CA VAL A 176 2.89 10.11 -2.19
C VAL A 176 3.57 8.76 -2.42
N ASN A 177 4.91 8.72 -2.33
CA ASN A 177 5.72 7.52 -2.43
C ASN A 177 6.20 7.07 -1.04
N LYS A 178 5.49 6.09 -0.46
CA LYS A 178 5.77 5.57 0.89
C LYS A 178 7.09 4.79 0.94
N CYS A 179 7.61 4.26 -0.16
CA CYS A 179 8.91 3.57 -0.21
C CYS A 179 10.10 4.50 0.03
N SER A 180 9.95 5.83 -0.06
CA SER A 180 11.05 6.78 0.11
C SER A 180 11.45 6.95 1.58
N VAL A 181 11.86 5.86 2.24
CA VAL A 181 12.25 5.83 3.65
C VAL A 181 13.71 6.21 3.81
N PHE A 182 14.03 7.02 4.83
CA PHE A 182 15.41 7.34 5.18
C PHE A 182 16.00 6.31 6.14
N PHE A 183 17.21 5.85 5.80
CA PHE A 183 18.04 4.99 6.64
C PHE A 183 19.34 5.73 6.99
N SER A 184 19.98 5.34 8.09
CA SER A 184 21.32 5.82 8.40
C SER A 184 22.33 5.19 7.44
N ASN A 185 23.51 5.81 7.28
CA ASN A 185 24.56 5.29 6.40
C ASN A 185 25.06 3.89 6.80
N ASP A 186 24.96 3.57 8.08
CA ASP A 186 25.34 2.28 8.66
C ASP A 186 24.16 1.28 8.73
N GLY A 187 22.99 1.64 8.18
CA GLY A 187 21.88 0.73 7.93
C GLY A 187 20.54 1.16 8.53
N ASP A 188 19.66 0.17 8.62
CA ASP A 188 18.34 0.30 9.22
C ASP A 188 18.39 0.14 10.74
N HIS A 189 18.08 1.22 11.46
CA HIS A 189 18.03 1.26 12.93
C HIS A 189 16.64 1.48 13.49
N TYR A 190 15.59 1.32 12.67
CA TYR A 190 14.23 1.45 13.17
C TYR A 190 13.87 0.32 14.14
N ASN A 191 12.99 0.64 15.09
CA ASN A 191 12.51 -0.34 16.06
C ASN A 191 11.26 -1.06 15.54
N TYR A 192 11.43 -2.31 15.10
CA TYR A 192 10.36 -3.18 14.60
C TYR A 192 9.72 -4.09 15.67
N SER A 193 9.98 -3.85 16.96
CA SER A 193 9.50 -4.72 18.05
C SER A 193 7.98 -4.94 18.02
N THR A 194 7.18 -3.93 17.68
CA THR A 194 5.73 -4.06 17.53
C THR A 194 5.36 -5.03 16.40
N LEU A 195 5.96 -4.88 15.21
CA LEU A 195 5.75 -5.79 14.08
C LEU A 195 6.15 -7.23 14.44
N ILE A 196 7.35 -7.40 14.99
CA ILE A 196 7.86 -8.70 15.45
C ILE A 196 6.89 -9.35 16.44
N SER A 197 6.29 -8.55 17.33
CA SER A 197 5.34 -9.05 18.31
C SER A 197 4.07 -9.56 17.62
N VAL A 198 3.50 -8.81 16.68
CA VAL A 198 2.32 -9.24 15.92
C VAL A 198 2.58 -10.47 15.09
N VAL A 199 3.71 -10.51 14.35
CA VAL A 199 4.10 -11.65 13.51
C VAL A 199 4.15 -12.95 14.31
N LYS A 200 4.62 -12.92 15.57
CA LYS A 200 4.64 -14.09 16.46
C LYS A 200 3.25 -14.68 16.78
N TYR A 201 2.19 -13.87 16.67
CA TYR A 201 0.80 -14.30 16.91
C TYR A 201 0.05 -14.67 15.63
N ILE A 202 0.63 -14.40 14.46
CA ILE A 202 0.04 -14.78 13.16
C ILE A 202 0.35 -16.25 12.89
N GLN A 203 -0.71 -17.04 12.71
CA GLN A 203 -0.70 -18.48 12.42
C GLN A 203 -0.94 -18.77 10.93
N SER A 204 -1.55 -17.83 10.20
CA SER A 204 -1.87 -17.94 8.79
C SER A 204 -1.78 -16.57 8.12
N PRO A 205 -1.34 -16.47 6.85
CA PRO A 205 -1.34 -15.20 6.12
C PRO A 205 -2.72 -14.51 6.14
N HIS A 206 -3.79 -15.30 6.07
CA HIS A 206 -5.17 -14.82 6.03
C HIS A 206 -5.77 -14.51 7.42
N GLN A 207 -4.98 -14.64 8.50
CA GLN A 207 -5.44 -14.30 9.84
C GLN A 207 -5.66 -12.79 9.97
N ILE A 208 -6.88 -12.42 10.33
CA ILE A 208 -7.25 -11.03 10.56
C ILE A 208 -6.75 -10.62 11.95
N PHE A 209 -6.21 -9.41 12.04
CA PHE A 209 -6.09 -8.67 13.28
C PHE A 209 -6.56 -7.25 13.04
N ASN A 210 -6.68 -6.49 14.12
CA ASN A 210 -7.13 -5.12 14.05
C ASN A 210 -6.32 -4.22 14.97
N ILE A 211 -6.37 -2.93 14.65
CA ILE A 211 -5.65 -1.90 15.36
C ILE A 211 -6.59 -0.76 15.76
N THR A 212 -6.44 -0.32 17.01
CA THR A 212 -6.98 0.92 17.54
C THR A 212 -5.80 1.72 17.99
N THR A 213 -5.81 3.00 17.62
CA THR A 213 -4.79 3.92 18.06
C THR A 213 -5.44 5.00 18.89
N TRP A 214 -4.91 5.21 20.08
CA TRP A 214 -5.38 6.25 20.99
C TRP A 214 -4.18 6.93 21.63
N ARG A 215 -4.43 8.08 22.24
CA ARG A 215 -3.39 8.88 22.91
C ARG A 215 -3.64 8.88 24.40
N PHE A 216 -2.58 8.65 25.17
CA PHE A 216 -2.62 8.78 26.62
C PHE A 216 -1.61 9.82 27.07
N LYS A 217 -1.92 10.48 28.19
CA LYS A 217 -1.02 11.42 28.82
C LYS A 217 0.10 10.62 29.48
N ALA A 218 1.29 10.66 28.90
CA ALA A 218 2.45 9.92 29.38
C ALA A 218 3.20 10.68 30.47
N LYS A 219 3.20 12.03 30.41
CA LYS A 219 3.89 12.87 31.38
C LYS A 219 3.21 14.24 31.52
N GLU A 220 3.27 14.81 32.72
CA GLU A 220 3.05 16.24 32.94
C GLU A 220 4.17 17.08 32.31
N HIS A 221 3.88 18.36 32.10
CA HIS A 221 4.91 19.33 31.74
C HIS A 221 5.80 19.59 32.96
N ASP A 222 7.10 19.32 32.84
CA ASP A 222 8.07 19.50 33.93
C ASP A 222 8.80 20.85 33.87
N GLY A 223 8.56 21.65 32.84
CA GLY A 223 9.23 22.94 32.61
C GLY A 223 10.70 22.82 32.20
N VAL A 224 11.26 21.61 32.08
CA VAL A 224 12.66 21.39 31.71
C VAL A 224 12.84 21.42 30.19
N LEU A 225 11.83 20.99 29.45
CA LEU A 225 11.92 20.90 27.99
C LEU A 225 11.71 22.25 27.31
N SER A 226 12.68 22.67 26.49
CA SER A 226 12.59 23.89 25.67
C SER A 226 11.44 23.80 24.64
N PRO A 227 10.63 24.86 24.46
CA PRO A 227 9.59 24.94 23.42
C PRO A 227 10.11 24.75 21.99
N GLU A 228 11.38 25.10 21.74
CA GLU A 228 12.01 25.02 20.42
C GLU A 228 12.50 23.61 20.05
N ASN A 229 12.61 22.71 21.03
CA ASN A 229 13.03 21.35 20.78
C ASN A 229 11.94 20.56 20.03
N ILE A 230 12.33 19.49 19.32
CA ILE A 230 11.39 18.54 18.76
C ILE A 230 10.53 17.96 19.89
N CYS A 231 9.22 17.86 19.65
CA CYS A 231 8.30 17.35 20.65
C CYS A 231 8.64 15.90 21.06
N PRO A 232 8.74 15.59 22.37
CA PRO A 232 9.12 14.27 22.87
C PRO A 232 8.01 13.23 22.75
N CYS A 233 6.84 13.59 22.22
CA CYS A 233 5.74 12.66 21.99
C CYS A 233 6.11 11.59 20.96
N GLY A 234 7.05 11.87 20.06
CA GLY A 234 7.44 10.98 18.96
C GLY A 234 6.41 10.88 17.82
N ASP A 235 5.28 11.58 17.93
CA ASP A 235 4.19 11.54 16.93
C ASP A 235 4.47 12.42 15.70
N SER A 236 5.37 13.40 15.82
CA SER A 236 5.65 14.38 14.76
C SER A 236 7.01 15.02 14.93
N LEU A 237 7.59 15.52 13.84
CA LEU A 237 8.79 16.37 13.86
C LEU A 237 8.52 17.84 14.26
N LYS A 238 7.30 18.17 14.69
CA LYS A 238 6.96 19.53 15.10
C LYS A 238 7.72 19.91 16.37
N LYS A 239 8.01 21.20 16.50
CA LYS A 239 8.50 21.78 17.74
C LYS A 239 7.53 21.50 18.88
N TYR A 240 8.05 21.43 20.09
CA TYR A 240 7.27 21.16 21.28
C TYR A 240 6.16 22.20 21.48
N ALA A 241 6.49 23.48 21.22
CA ALA A 241 5.57 24.61 21.19
C ALA A 241 4.34 24.38 20.29
N ASP A 242 4.54 23.77 19.12
CA ASP A 242 3.50 23.57 18.11
C ASP A 242 2.78 22.21 18.23
N CYS A 243 3.11 21.42 19.25
CA CYS A 243 2.66 20.04 19.38
C CYS A 243 1.98 19.72 20.71
N CYS A 244 2.75 19.38 21.75
CA CYS A 244 2.19 18.98 23.06
C CYS A 244 2.20 20.10 24.10
N LEU A 245 3.01 21.15 23.95
CA LEU A 245 3.04 22.26 24.91
C LEU A 245 1.66 22.95 25.09
N PRO A 246 0.85 23.17 24.03
CA PRO A 246 -0.49 23.76 24.18
C PRO A 246 -1.51 22.82 24.83
N ARG A 247 -1.16 21.54 25.03
CA ARG A 247 -2.02 20.52 25.65
C ARG A 247 -1.72 20.44 27.14
N ASN A 248 -2.59 19.77 27.88
CA ASN A 248 -2.40 19.49 29.30
C ASN A 248 -1.39 18.32 29.51
N GLY A 249 -0.21 18.35 28.91
CA GLY A 249 0.83 17.32 29.08
C GLY A 249 1.36 16.72 27.78
N ILE A 250 2.34 15.82 27.91
CA ILE A 250 2.96 15.08 26.81
C ILE A 250 2.15 13.82 26.56
N TYR A 251 1.53 13.74 25.38
CA TYR A 251 0.75 12.58 24.97
C TYR A 251 1.59 11.65 24.10
N LYS A 252 1.47 10.33 24.34
CA LYS A 252 2.06 9.31 23.48
C LYS A 252 0.97 8.50 22.80
N LYS A 253 1.24 8.08 21.57
CA LYS A 253 0.40 7.13 20.84
C LYS A 253 0.54 5.74 21.45
N HIS A 254 -0.59 5.13 21.73
CA HIS A 254 -0.72 3.71 22.07
C HIS A 254 -1.43 2.99 20.93
N ILE A 255 -1.10 1.71 20.74
CA ILE A 255 -1.67 0.85 19.72
C ILE A 255 -2.18 -0.39 20.43
N ASP A 256 -3.50 -0.59 20.46
CA ASP A 256 -4.06 -1.88 20.85
C ASP A 256 -4.20 -2.75 19.62
N ILE A 257 -3.91 -4.03 19.78
CA ILE A 257 -3.98 -5.02 18.72
C ILE A 257 -4.87 -6.13 19.21
N TRP A 258 -5.98 -6.39 18.50
CA TRP A 258 -6.87 -7.49 18.81
C TRP A 258 -6.97 -8.48 17.66
N PHE A 259 -6.90 -9.75 18.04
CA PHE A 259 -7.17 -10.88 17.18
C PHE A 259 -8.60 -11.35 17.47
N PRO A 260 -9.54 -11.21 16.52
CA PRO A 260 -10.90 -11.72 16.72
C PRO A 260 -10.86 -13.23 16.98
N PHE A 261 -11.57 -13.70 18.01
CA PHE A 261 -11.71 -15.12 18.31
C PHE A 261 -12.83 -15.77 17.47
N PRO A 262 -12.70 -17.07 17.12
CA PRO A 262 -11.53 -17.91 17.35
C PRO A 262 -10.50 -17.79 16.22
N LEU A 263 -9.25 -18.03 16.57
CA LEU A 263 -8.10 -18.26 15.67
C LEU A 263 -8.31 -19.37 14.62
N ASN A 264 -9.51 -19.97 14.58
CA ASN A 264 -9.95 -20.90 13.57
C ASN A 264 -10.49 -20.13 12.37
N VAL A 265 -9.65 -19.97 11.36
CA VAL A 265 -10.16 -20.06 10.00
C VAL A 265 -10.81 -21.44 9.90
N GLU A 266 -12.13 -21.52 9.96
CA GLU A 266 -12.83 -22.78 9.69
C GLU A 266 -12.39 -23.26 8.29
N PRO A 267 -11.97 -24.53 8.13
CA PRO A 267 -11.91 -25.12 6.81
C PRO A 267 -13.34 -25.16 6.26
N ILE A 268 -13.52 -24.66 5.04
CA ILE A 268 -14.76 -24.86 4.28
C ILE A 268 -15.06 -26.36 4.17
#